data_AF-A0A183EGZ2-F1
#
_entry.id   AF-A0A183EGZ2-F1
#
_cell.length_a   1.000
_cell.length_b   1.000
_cell.length_c   1.000
_cell.angle_alpha   90.00
_cell.angle_beta   90.00
_cell.angle_gamma   90.00
#
_symmetry.space_group_name_H-M   'P 1'
#
loop_
_entity.id
_entity.type
_entity.pdbx_description
1 polymer ?
#
loop_
_entity_poly.entity_id
_entity_poly.type
_entity_poly.pdbx_seq_one_letter_code
_entity_poly.pdbx_strand_id
1 'polypeptide(L)'
;MMRSLVEEWKHDCDLNGLLGDVGSLMEELFDGENGIKLMDATATFCQHQQHALDTLRQRCKKEKDDQLSRFLMEAESNPLCRKLQLKDMLPVEMQRLVKYPLLLETIAKYTQEPSEEQTKILNSVNSAKRILSAVNTAKRNAENLRRLEELQKRLVTTPYDRENFGNDFNSLNLTHYKLVHDGPLTWRYSRNKMIELHVVLLENVLILLTKTGDGSKLLLKVQVPCFDSLSVFYNVTDLA
;
A
#
# COMPACT_ATOMS: atom_id res chain seq x y z
N MET A 1 22.56 -29.99 -28.46
CA MET A 1 23.46 -29.55 -27.39
C MET A 1 22.72 -29.46 -26.04
N MET A 2 21.81 -28.51 -25.81
CA MET A 2 21.04 -28.45 -24.54
C MET A 2 20.25 -29.74 -24.22
N ARG A 3 19.62 -30.39 -25.22
CA ARG A 3 18.87 -31.64 -24.98
C ARG A 3 19.75 -32.83 -24.58
N SER A 4 21.00 -32.93 -25.04
CA SER A 4 21.87 -34.04 -24.64
C SER A 4 22.43 -33.83 -23.23
N LEU A 5 22.76 -32.59 -22.88
CA LEU A 5 23.19 -32.21 -21.52
C LEU A 5 22.09 -32.45 -20.48
N VAL A 6 20.82 -32.21 -20.83
CA VAL A 6 19.67 -32.50 -19.96
C VAL A 6 19.45 -34.02 -19.79
N GLU A 7 19.72 -34.82 -20.82
CA GLU A 7 19.61 -36.29 -20.72
C GLU A 7 20.80 -36.91 -19.94
N GLU A 8 22.02 -36.38 -20.10
CA GLU A 8 23.18 -36.78 -19.27
C GLU A 8 22.94 -36.46 -17.79
N TRP A 9 22.37 -35.30 -17.49
CA TRP A 9 22.03 -34.90 -16.12
C TRP A 9 20.96 -35.80 -15.47
N LYS A 10 20.00 -36.34 -16.24
CA LYS A 10 19.02 -37.30 -15.72
C LYS A 10 19.67 -38.60 -15.23
N HIS A 11 20.91 -38.89 -15.64
CA HIS A 11 21.63 -40.10 -15.28
C HIS A 11 22.70 -39.90 -14.21
N ASP A 12 23.11 -38.66 -13.96
CA ASP A 12 24.13 -38.34 -12.96
C ASP A 12 23.73 -37.09 -12.17
N CYS A 13 23.11 -37.33 -11.01
CA CYS A 13 22.61 -36.29 -10.09
C CYS A 13 23.72 -35.56 -9.33
N ASP A 14 24.98 -36.01 -9.42
CA ASP A 14 26.13 -35.36 -8.77
C ASP A 14 26.66 -34.16 -9.57
N LEU A 15 26.20 -33.98 -10.82
CA LEU A 15 26.39 -32.75 -11.58
C LEU A 15 25.33 -31.74 -11.12
N ASN A 16 25.74 -30.55 -10.62
CA ASN A 16 24.88 -29.41 -10.23
C ASN A 16 24.09 -28.79 -11.42
N GLY A 17 23.59 -29.61 -12.36
CA GLY A 17 22.91 -29.18 -13.57
C GLY A 17 23.77 -28.33 -14.49
N LEU A 18 23.12 -27.74 -15.50
CA LEU A 18 23.76 -26.79 -16.43
C LEU A 18 24.10 -25.44 -15.75
N LEU A 19 23.43 -25.12 -14.64
CA LEU A 19 23.45 -23.80 -14.00
C LEU A 19 24.29 -23.73 -12.72
N GLY A 20 24.68 -24.86 -12.14
CA GLY A 20 25.39 -24.88 -10.86
C GLY A 20 24.51 -24.54 -9.65
N ASP A 21 25.16 -24.18 -8.55
CA ASP A 21 24.50 -23.67 -7.32
C ASP A 21 23.91 -22.28 -7.57
N VAL A 22 22.58 -22.18 -7.52
CA VAL A 22 21.87 -20.89 -7.63
C VAL A 22 21.55 -20.28 -6.27
N GLY A 23 21.73 -21.01 -5.17
CA GLY A 23 21.45 -20.56 -3.81
C GLY A 23 22.28 -19.35 -3.41
N SER A 24 23.58 -19.37 -3.71
CA SER A 24 24.48 -18.25 -3.42
C SER A 24 24.09 -16.96 -4.17
N LEU A 25 23.64 -17.08 -5.43
CA LEU A 25 23.12 -15.96 -6.22
C LEU A 25 21.82 -15.38 -5.65
N MET A 26 20.93 -16.25 -5.18
CA MET A 26 19.65 -15.80 -4.60
C MET A 26 19.86 -15.12 -3.23
N GLU A 27 20.77 -15.63 -2.40
CA GLU A 27 21.14 -14.97 -1.14
C GLU A 27 21.75 -13.60 -1.40
N GLU A 28 22.68 -13.49 -2.36
CA GLU A 28 23.26 -12.20 -2.73
C GLU A 28 22.20 -11.21 -3.23
N LEU A 29 21.13 -11.66 -3.90
CA LEU A 29 20.09 -10.77 -4.42
C LEU A 29 19.10 -10.30 -3.34
N PHE A 30 18.66 -11.21 -2.46
CA PHE A 30 17.57 -10.94 -1.52
C PHE A 30 18.02 -10.60 -0.10
N ASP A 31 19.29 -10.87 0.25
CA ASP A 31 19.83 -10.60 1.58
C ASP A 31 20.93 -9.54 1.55
N GLY A 32 21.37 -9.14 2.75
CA GLY A 32 22.42 -8.15 2.93
C GLY A 32 22.08 -6.79 2.31
N GLU A 33 23.09 -6.14 1.73
CA GLU A 33 22.96 -4.79 1.17
C GLU A 33 22.06 -4.75 -0.07
N ASN A 34 22.12 -5.77 -0.92
CA ASN A 34 21.31 -5.85 -2.13
C ASN A 34 19.84 -6.06 -1.81
N GLY A 35 19.52 -6.90 -0.81
CA GLY A 35 18.15 -7.07 -0.32
C GLY A 35 17.56 -5.76 0.20
N ILE A 36 18.36 -4.96 0.91
CA ILE A 36 17.96 -3.62 1.38
C ILE A 36 17.75 -2.67 0.19
N LYS A 37 18.70 -2.61 -0.75
CA LYS A 37 18.57 -1.77 -1.96
C LYS A 37 17.32 -2.12 -2.77
N LEU A 38 17.07 -3.41 -2.96
CA LEU A 38 15.85 -3.90 -3.62
C LEU A 38 14.62 -3.42 -2.84
N MET A 39 14.56 -3.67 -1.53
CA MET A 39 13.46 -3.24 -0.69
C MET A 39 13.19 -1.74 -0.80
N ASP A 40 14.22 -0.90 -0.67
CA ASP A 40 14.07 0.55 -0.69
C ASP A 40 13.62 1.06 -2.06
N ALA A 41 14.20 0.55 -3.15
CA ALA A 41 13.80 0.91 -4.51
C ALA A 41 12.35 0.51 -4.79
N THR A 42 11.98 -0.73 -4.45
CA THR A 42 10.61 -1.23 -4.66
C THR A 42 9.61 -0.51 -3.77
N ALA A 43 9.95 -0.24 -2.51
CA ALA A 43 9.10 0.50 -1.58
C ALA A 43 8.84 1.92 -2.10
N THR A 44 9.89 2.63 -2.50
CA THR A 44 9.79 3.99 -3.05
C THR A 44 8.88 4.02 -4.28
N PHE A 45 9.01 3.06 -5.18
CA PHE A 45 8.17 2.97 -6.37
C PHE A 45 6.70 2.66 -6.01
N CYS A 46 6.46 1.61 -5.23
CA CYS A 46 5.12 1.14 -4.86
C CYS A 46 4.34 2.15 -4.00
N GLN A 47 5.02 2.95 -3.16
CA GLN A 47 4.42 4.04 -2.39
C GLN A 47 3.77 5.10 -3.30
N HIS A 48 4.31 5.35 -4.49
CA HIS A 48 3.83 6.39 -5.41
C HIS A 48 2.92 5.85 -6.51
N GLN A 49 2.84 4.52 -6.67
CA GLN A 49 2.13 3.85 -7.76
C GLN A 49 0.66 4.31 -7.89
N GLN A 50 -0.11 4.30 -6.80
CA GLN A 50 -1.53 4.64 -6.83
C GLN A 50 -1.74 6.12 -7.20
N HIS A 51 -0.95 7.02 -6.60
CA HIS A 51 -0.99 8.44 -6.92
C HIS A 51 -0.61 8.74 -8.38
N ALA A 52 0.39 8.03 -8.92
CA ALA A 52 0.76 8.16 -10.33
C ALA A 52 -0.38 7.71 -11.25
N LEU A 53 -1.05 6.58 -10.95
CA LEU A 53 -2.20 6.10 -11.70
C LEU A 53 -3.36 7.09 -11.68
N ASP A 54 -3.68 7.64 -10.51
CA ASP A 54 -4.79 8.60 -10.38
C ASP A 54 -4.46 9.93 -11.05
N THR A 55 -3.21 10.39 -10.97
CA THR A 55 -2.73 11.57 -11.70
C THR A 55 -2.84 11.37 -13.21
N LEU A 56 -2.41 10.21 -13.71
CA LEU A 56 -2.50 9.84 -15.13
C LEU A 56 -3.97 9.86 -15.59
N ARG A 57 -4.86 9.20 -14.84
CA ARG A 57 -6.31 9.17 -15.13
C ARG A 57 -6.92 10.57 -15.13
N GLN A 58 -6.59 11.41 -14.14
CA GLN A 58 -7.15 12.77 -14.03
C GLN A 58 -6.68 13.67 -15.17
N ARG A 59 -5.41 13.58 -15.57
CA ARG A 59 -4.87 14.37 -16.68
C ARG A 59 -5.45 13.93 -18.02
N CYS A 60 -5.62 12.62 -18.25
CA CYS A 60 -6.25 12.12 -19.48
C CYS A 60 -7.76 12.41 -19.57
N LYS A 61 -8.46 12.55 -18.43
CA LYS A 61 -9.92 12.84 -18.41
C LYS A 61 -10.26 14.32 -18.62
N LYS A 62 -9.38 15.23 -18.20
CA LYS A 62 -9.58 16.66 -18.49
C LYS A 62 -9.32 16.86 -19.99
N GLU A 63 -10.36 17.18 -20.76
CA GLU A 63 -10.31 17.53 -22.20
C GLU A 63 -9.27 18.62 -22.57
N LYS A 64 -8.61 19.22 -21.58
CA LYS A 64 -7.53 20.20 -21.75
C LYS A 64 -6.17 19.60 -22.11
N ASP A 65 -5.92 18.31 -21.88
CA ASP A 65 -4.61 17.68 -22.11
C ASP A 65 -4.61 16.69 -23.28
N ASP A 66 -5.26 17.11 -24.37
CA ASP A 66 -5.36 16.37 -25.63
C ASP A 66 -3.97 16.00 -26.20
N GLN A 67 -2.94 16.79 -25.86
CA GLN A 67 -1.53 16.51 -26.20
C GLN A 67 -0.95 15.33 -25.41
N LEU A 68 -1.23 15.21 -24.11
CA LEU A 68 -0.73 14.09 -23.29
C LEU A 68 -1.37 12.77 -23.73
N SER A 69 -2.69 12.78 -23.96
CA SER A 69 -3.41 11.59 -24.44
C SER A 69 -2.86 11.11 -25.78
N ARG A 70 -2.63 12.04 -26.73
CA ARG A 70 -2.01 11.73 -28.02
C ARG A 70 -0.58 11.21 -27.89
N PHE A 71 0.23 11.84 -27.06
CA PHE A 71 1.59 11.38 -26.77
C PHE A 71 1.62 9.96 -26.21
N LEU A 72 0.72 9.65 -25.25
CA LEU A 72 0.61 8.31 -24.68
C LEU A 72 0.17 7.30 -25.73
N MET A 73 -0.83 7.61 -26.56
CA MET A 73 -1.25 6.73 -27.66
C MET A 73 -0.10 6.43 -28.64
N GLU A 74 0.67 7.46 -29.01
CA GLU A 74 1.83 7.31 -29.89
C GLU A 74 2.92 6.45 -29.24
N ALA A 75 3.27 6.73 -27.98
CA ALA A 75 4.26 5.96 -27.24
C ALA A 75 3.83 4.49 -27.04
N GLU A 76 2.56 4.25 -26.69
CA GLU A 76 1.98 2.92 -26.48
C GLU A 76 1.85 2.11 -27.78
N SER A 77 1.86 2.76 -28.94
CA SER A 77 1.89 2.09 -30.25
C SER A 77 3.23 1.44 -30.57
N ASN A 78 4.29 1.79 -29.82
CA ASN A 78 5.63 1.24 -30.04
C ASN A 78 5.63 -0.29 -29.77
N PRO A 79 6.17 -1.11 -30.69
CA PRO A 79 6.28 -2.56 -30.49
C PRO A 79 7.00 -2.97 -29.20
N LEU A 80 7.91 -2.14 -28.69
CA LEU A 80 8.62 -2.37 -27.41
C LEU A 80 7.66 -2.41 -26.22
N CYS A 81 6.51 -1.74 -26.28
CA CYS A 81 5.50 -1.75 -25.24
C CYS A 81 4.74 -3.08 -25.16
N ARG A 82 4.87 -3.96 -26.17
CA ARG A 82 4.21 -5.28 -26.21
C ARG A 82 2.70 -5.21 -25.92
N LYS A 83 2.03 -4.18 -26.43
CA LYS A 83 0.60 -3.88 -26.22
C LYS A 83 0.21 -3.56 -24.77
N LEU A 84 1.16 -3.24 -23.89
CA LEU A 84 0.87 -2.73 -22.55
C LEU A 84 0.74 -1.21 -22.58
N GLN A 85 -0.27 -0.69 -21.89
CA GLN A 85 -0.40 0.74 -21.65
C GLN A 85 0.43 1.15 -20.44
N LEU A 86 0.75 2.45 -20.31
CA LEU A 86 1.53 2.94 -19.16
C LEU A 86 0.86 2.58 -17.82
N LYS A 87 -0.47 2.68 -17.76
CA LYS A 87 -1.27 2.33 -16.56
C LYS A 87 -1.14 0.85 -16.17
N ASP A 88 -0.85 -0.03 -17.14
CA ASP A 88 -0.71 -1.47 -16.95
C ASP A 88 0.72 -1.85 -16.58
N MET A 89 1.70 -1.02 -16.95
CA MET A 89 3.11 -1.20 -16.59
C MET A 89 3.38 -0.84 -15.13
N LEU A 90 2.72 0.20 -14.59
CA LEU A 90 2.98 0.67 -13.22
C LEU A 90 2.76 -0.42 -12.14
N PRO A 91 1.74 -1.29 -12.20
CA PRO A 91 1.57 -2.36 -11.22
C PRO A 91 2.55 -3.54 -11.36
N VAL A 92 3.32 -3.63 -12.46
CA VAL A 92 4.17 -4.80 -12.75
C VAL A 92 5.23 -4.99 -11.68
N GLU A 93 5.78 -3.91 -11.11
CA GLU A 93 6.81 -4.02 -10.08
C GLU A 93 6.31 -4.75 -8.82
N MET A 94 5.12 -4.36 -8.34
CA MET A 94 4.48 -5.04 -7.22
C MET A 94 4.12 -6.50 -7.57
N GLN A 95 3.61 -6.74 -8.79
CA GLN A 95 3.30 -8.09 -9.25
C GLN A 95 4.54 -8.98 -9.29
N ARG A 96 5.68 -8.44 -9.75
CA ARG A 96 6.96 -9.14 -9.79
C ARG A 96 7.44 -9.50 -8.39
N LEU A 97 7.34 -8.58 -7.44
CA LEU A 97 7.76 -8.82 -6.06
C LEU A 97 6.99 -9.98 -5.40
N VAL A 98 5.69 -10.12 -5.69
CA VAL A 98 4.85 -11.23 -5.20
C VAL A 98 5.26 -12.57 -5.82
N LYS A 99 5.87 -12.58 -7.01
CA LYS A 99 6.29 -13.83 -7.68
C LYS A 99 7.58 -14.41 -7.12
N TYR A 100 8.50 -13.60 -6.60
CA TYR A 100 9.79 -14.13 -6.14
C TYR A 100 9.68 -15.23 -5.07
N PRO A 101 8.90 -15.07 -3.98
CA PRO A 101 8.74 -16.15 -3.02
C PRO A 101 8.22 -17.45 -3.64
N LEU A 102 7.23 -17.36 -4.55
CA LEU A 102 6.61 -18.53 -5.19
C LEU A 102 7.58 -19.28 -6.11
N LEU A 103 8.39 -18.53 -6.86
CA LEU A 103 9.39 -19.10 -7.75
C LEU A 103 10.51 -19.76 -6.95
N LEU A 104 11.02 -19.09 -5.91
CA LEU A 104 12.08 -19.61 -5.05
C LEU A 104 11.63 -20.85 -4.27
N GLU A 105 10.39 -20.88 -3.76
CA GLU A 105 9.80 -22.07 -3.12
C GLU A 105 9.74 -23.26 -4.09
N THR A 106 9.41 -23.00 -5.35
CA THR A 106 9.39 -24.03 -6.38
C THR A 106 10.79 -24.57 -6.64
N ILE A 107 11.81 -23.70 -6.73
CA ILE A 107 13.20 -24.12 -6.92
C ILE A 107 13.67 -24.95 -5.72
N ALA A 108 13.44 -24.48 -4.48
CA ALA A 108 13.82 -25.19 -3.26
C ALA A 108 13.20 -26.60 -3.19
N LYS A 109 11.95 -26.76 -3.64
CA LYS A 109 11.25 -28.04 -3.68
C LYS A 109 11.89 -29.06 -4.64
N TYR A 110 12.51 -28.59 -5.73
CA TYR A 110 13.14 -29.45 -6.73
C TYR A 110 14.68 -29.51 -6.60
N THR A 111 15.24 -28.88 -5.56
CA THR A 111 16.66 -28.98 -5.21
C THR A 111 16.85 -30.22 -4.33
N GLN A 112 17.94 -30.97 -4.52
CA GLN A 112 18.18 -32.23 -3.84
C GLN A 112 18.28 -32.04 -2.31
N GLU A 113 17.53 -32.86 -1.55
CA GLU A 113 17.44 -32.76 -0.08
C GLU A 113 18.36 -33.78 0.63
N PRO A 114 18.97 -33.43 1.78
CA PRO A 114 19.26 -32.08 2.31
C PRO A 114 20.62 -31.55 1.78
N SER A 115 20.64 -30.32 1.26
CA SER A 115 21.85 -29.68 0.72
C SER A 115 22.02 -28.23 1.20
N GLU A 116 23.26 -27.73 1.15
CA GLU A 116 23.60 -26.34 1.46
C GLU A 116 22.87 -25.37 0.51
N GLU A 117 22.80 -25.70 -0.78
CA GLU A 117 22.08 -24.92 -1.79
C GLU A 117 20.60 -24.77 -1.43
N GLN A 118 19.93 -25.87 -1.07
CA GLN A 118 18.53 -25.81 -0.67
C GLN A 118 18.32 -24.88 0.53
N THR A 119 19.23 -24.91 1.50
CA THR A 119 19.19 -24.03 2.68
C THR A 119 19.28 -22.56 2.29
N LYS A 120 20.21 -22.20 1.40
CA LYS A 120 20.38 -20.83 0.89
C LYS A 120 19.14 -20.34 0.12
N ILE A 121 18.53 -21.22 -0.67
CA ILE A 121 17.30 -20.88 -1.39
C ILE A 121 16.14 -20.64 -0.40
N LEU A 122 16.00 -21.48 0.62
CA LEU A 122 14.98 -21.28 1.67
C LEU A 122 15.20 -19.99 2.48
N ASN A 123 16.45 -19.63 2.77
CA ASN A 123 16.78 -18.32 3.35
C ASN A 123 16.33 -17.18 2.43
N SER A 124 16.61 -17.30 1.13
CA SER A 124 16.20 -16.32 0.11
C SER A 124 14.68 -16.19 0.01
N VAL A 125 13.92 -17.28 0.15
CA VAL A 125 12.44 -17.26 0.24
C VAL A 125 11.99 -16.38 1.41
N ASN A 126 12.58 -16.58 2.59
CA ASN A 126 12.24 -15.82 3.79
C ASN A 126 12.58 -14.33 3.62
N SER A 127 13.74 -14.03 3.05
CA SER A 127 14.15 -12.65 2.72
C SER A 127 13.20 -12.00 1.72
N ALA A 128 12.82 -12.68 0.63
CA ALA A 128 11.86 -12.17 -0.34
C ALA A 128 10.47 -11.90 0.29
N LYS A 129 10.00 -12.79 1.19
CA LYS A 129 8.75 -12.57 1.96
C LYS A 129 8.84 -11.36 2.88
N ARG A 130 9.98 -11.17 3.56
CA ARG A 130 10.24 -10.00 4.42
C ARG A 130 10.19 -8.71 3.61
N ILE A 131 10.89 -8.67 2.47
CA ILE A 131 10.88 -7.51 1.56
C ILE A 131 9.44 -7.22 1.08
N LEU A 132 8.72 -8.24 0.62
CA LEU A 132 7.34 -8.09 0.17
C LEU A 132 6.42 -7.52 1.26
N SER A 133 6.56 -8.00 2.50
CA SER A 133 5.78 -7.50 3.64
C SER A 133 6.11 -6.03 3.97
N ALA A 134 7.40 -5.68 3.96
CA ALA A 134 7.86 -4.31 4.18
C ALA A 134 7.33 -3.35 3.10
N VAL A 135 7.45 -3.72 1.83
CA VAL A 135 6.95 -2.93 0.69
C VAL A 135 5.42 -2.77 0.75
N ASN A 136 4.67 -3.82 1.09
CA ASN A 136 3.23 -3.73 1.30
C ASN A 136 2.84 -2.75 2.41
N THR A 137 3.59 -2.79 3.52
CA THR A 137 3.36 -1.91 4.67
C THR A 137 3.68 -0.46 4.30
N ALA A 138 4.81 -0.23 3.62
CA ALA A 138 5.21 1.07 3.12
C ALA A 138 4.18 1.66 2.15
N LYS A 139 3.68 0.86 1.21
CA LYS A 139 2.61 1.24 0.28
C LYS A 139 1.33 1.64 1.03
N ARG A 140 0.86 0.80 1.96
CA ARG A 140 -0.34 1.08 2.76
C ARG A 140 -0.20 2.36 3.58
N ASN A 141 0.95 2.57 4.22
CA ASN A 141 1.21 3.77 5.00
C ASN A 141 1.19 5.03 4.12
N ALA A 142 1.75 4.98 2.91
CA ALA A 142 1.70 6.09 1.97
C ALA A 142 0.27 6.38 1.47
N GLU A 143 -0.53 5.35 1.21
CA GLU A 143 -1.96 5.50 0.86
C GLU A 143 -2.76 6.13 2.01
N ASN A 144 -2.54 5.64 3.23
CA ASN A 144 -3.16 6.16 4.44
C ASN A 144 -2.77 7.63 4.73
N LEU A 145 -1.49 7.98 4.55
CA LEU A 145 -1.02 9.35 4.73
C LEU A 145 -1.68 10.30 3.74
N ARG A 146 -1.73 9.94 2.46
CA ARG A 146 -2.45 10.75 1.45
C ARG A 146 -3.92 10.91 1.78
N ARG A 147 -4.55 9.83 2.25
CA ARG A 147 -5.94 9.88 2.70
C ARG A 147 -6.13 10.87 3.85
N LEU A 148 -5.22 10.88 4.83
CA LEU A 148 -5.23 11.83 5.94
C LEU A 148 -5.01 13.27 5.45
N GLU A 149 -4.11 13.50 4.50
CA GLU A 149 -3.90 14.83 3.89
C GLU A 149 -5.17 15.34 3.18
N GLU A 150 -5.89 14.47 2.45
CA GLU A 150 -7.17 14.80 1.82
C GLU A 150 -8.24 15.14 2.85
N LEU A 151 -8.33 14.35 3.93
CA LEU A 151 -9.26 14.61 5.03
C LEU A 151 -8.92 15.92 5.76
N GLN A 152 -7.64 16.18 6.02
CA GLN A 152 -7.17 17.40 6.66
C GLN A 152 -7.54 18.65 5.85
N LYS A 153 -7.39 18.60 4.51
CA LYS A 153 -7.77 19.71 3.62
C LYS A 153 -9.27 20.02 3.64
N ARG A 154 -10.10 19.00 3.90
CA ARG A 154 -11.56 19.12 3.96
C ARG A 154 -12.07 19.44 5.36
N LEU A 155 -11.26 19.23 6.38
CA LEU A 155 -11.61 19.45 7.78
C LEU A 155 -11.82 20.95 8.04
N VAL A 156 -12.94 21.28 8.66
CA VAL A 156 -13.27 22.61 9.16
C VAL A 156 -13.44 22.52 10.65
N THR A 157 -12.65 23.31 11.38
CA THR A 157 -12.78 23.51 12.82
C THR A 157 -13.57 24.79 13.08
N THR A 158 -14.55 24.73 13.99
CA THR A 158 -15.35 25.89 14.38
C THR A 158 -14.89 26.48 15.72
N PRO A 159 -15.21 27.75 16.02
CA PRO A 159 -14.85 28.37 17.30
C PRO A 159 -15.48 27.66 18.52
N TYR A 160 -16.66 27.06 18.34
CA TYR A 160 -17.35 26.27 19.38
C TYR A 160 -16.56 25.03 19.81
N ASP A 161 -15.79 24.43 18.89
CA ASP A 161 -14.88 23.32 19.18
C ASP A 161 -13.68 23.78 20.05
N ARG A 162 -13.33 25.07 20.05
CA ARG A 162 -12.23 25.61 20.88
C ARG A 162 -12.64 25.78 22.35
N GLU A 163 -13.92 26.03 22.62
CA GLU A 163 -14.44 26.23 23.98
C GLU A 163 -14.68 24.90 24.71
N ASN A 164 -15.18 23.87 24.01
CA ASN A 164 -15.43 22.55 24.61
C ASN A 164 -14.18 21.68 24.78
N PHE A 165 -13.16 21.86 23.93
CA PHE A 165 -12.00 20.97 23.90
C PHE A 165 -10.68 21.63 24.33
N GLY A 166 -10.71 22.89 24.79
CA GLY A 166 -9.56 23.62 25.31
C GLY A 166 -8.54 24.06 24.24
N ASN A 167 -7.62 24.94 24.63
CA ASN A 167 -6.62 25.56 23.73
C ASN A 167 -5.68 24.57 23.02
N ASP A 168 -5.60 23.31 23.46
CA ASP A 168 -4.79 22.25 22.84
C ASP A 168 -5.35 21.81 21.47
N PHE A 169 -6.63 22.10 21.18
CA PHE A 169 -7.33 21.71 19.96
C PHE A 169 -7.05 22.57 18.73
N ASN A 170 -6.31 23.67 18.86
CA ASN A 170 -5.97 24.51 17.72
C ASN A 170 -4.94 23.87 16.76
N SER A 171 -4.53 22.62 17.01
CA SER A 171 -3.45 21.92 16.30
C SER A 171 -3.75 20.48 15.86
N LEU A 172 -5.02 20.04 15.80
CA LEU A 172 -5.32 18.67 15.34
C LEU A 172 -4.91 18.48 13.88
N ASN A 173 -3.72 17.90 13.71
CA ASN A 173 -3.15 17.55 12.42
C ASN A 173 -3.30 16.04 12.22
N LEU A 174 -4.28 15.65 11.39
CA LEU A 174 -4.56 14.25 11.04
C LEU A 174 -3.32 13.55 10.47
N THR A 175 -2.41 14.28 9.81
CA THR A 175 -1.21 13.71 9.19
C THR A 175 -0.18 13.20 10.20
N HIS A 176 -0.29 13.58 11.48
CA HIS A 176 0.57 13.06 12.55
C HIS A 176 0.07 11.73 13.14
N TYR A 177 -1.12 11.29 12.77
CA TYR A 177 -1.73 10.06 13.27
C TYR A 177 -1.67 8.94 12.22
N LYS A 178 -1.75 7.70 12.69
CA LYS A 178 -1.90 6.53 11.81
C LYS A 178 -3.37 6.22 11.59
N LEU A 179 -3.80 6.27 10.33
CA LEU A 179 -5.15 5.88 9.93
C LEU A 179 -5.33 4.36 10.06
N VAL A 180 -6.37 3.94 10.78
CA VAL A 180 -6.81 2.54 10.85
C VAL A 180 -7.94 2.31 9.85
N HIS A 181 -8.95 3.19 9.84
CA HIS A 181 -10.09 3.09 8.94
C HIS A 181 -10.82 4.44 8.78
N ASP A 182 -11.41 4.72 7.62
CA ASP A 182 -12.37 5.81 7.44
C ASP A 182 -13.61 5.36 6.66
N GLY A 183 -14.78 5.93 6.92
CA GLY A 183 -15.99 5.56 6.20
C GLY A 183 -17.26 6.31 6.62
N PRO A 184 -18.33 6.27 5.80
CA PRO A 184 -19.62 6.81 6.16
C PRO A 184 -20.31 5.94 7.22
N LEU A 185 -20.99 6.57 8.18
CA LEU A 185 -21.79 5.90 9.21
C LEU A 185 -23.07 6.68 9.45
N THR A 186 -24.21 6.01 9.57
CA THR A 186 -25.47 6.65 9.97
C THR A 186 -25.71 6.40 11.46
N TRP A 187 -25.62 7.44 12.28
CA TRP A 187 -25.91 7.36 13.70
C TRP A 187 -27.41 7.56 13.94
N ARG A 188 -28.09 6.59 14.55
CA ARG A 188 -29.47 6.72 15.05
C ARG A 188 -29.49 6.91 16.57
N TYR A 189 -29.81 8.12 17.04
CA TYR A 189 -29.85 8.46 18.48
C TYR A 189 -31.28 8.58 19.04
N SER A 190 -32.29 8.50 18.18
CA SER A 190 -33.70 8.38 18.57
C SER A 190 -34.50 7.65 17.49
N ARG A 191 -35.71 7.16 17.82
CA ARG A 191 -36.55 6.37 16.88
C ARG A 191 -36.74 7.04 15.52
N ASN A 192 -36.80 8.37 15.47
CA ASN A 192 -37.04 9.15 14.25
C ASN A 192 -35.91 10.12 13.87
N LYS A 193 -34.76 10.10 14.57
CA LYS A 193 -33.64 11.00 14.28
C LYS A 193 -32.37 10.22 13.94
N MET A 194 -31.87 10.44 12.73
CA MET A 194 -30.64 9.86 12.19
C MET A 194 -29.73 10.98 11.69
N ILE A 195 -28.41 10.82 11.88
CA ILE A 195 -27.39 11.75 11.38
C ILE A 195 -26.40 10.96 10.54
N GLU A 196 -26.08 11.48 9.35
CA GLU A 196 -24.99 10.95 8.53
C GLU A 196 -23.65 11.51 9.02
N LEU A 197 -22.74 10.60 9.36
CA LEU A 197 -21.39 10.87 9.81
C LEU A 197 -20.37 10.30 8.83
N HIS A 198 -19.18 10.87 8.85
CA HIS A 198 -17.97 10.29 8.31
C HIS A 198 -17.03 10.03 9.48
N VAL A 199 -16.77 8.76 9.76
CA VAL A 199 -15.98 8.32 10.90
C VAL A 199 -14.55 8.09 10.46
N VAL A 200 -13.60 8.63 11.21
CA VAL A 200 -12.16 8.44 11.00
C VAL A 200 -11.61 7.80 12.27
N LEU A 201 -11.23 6.52 12.17
CA LEU A 201 -10.58 5.77 13.23
C LEU A 201 -9.06 5.88 13.04
N LEU A 202 -8.42 6.54 14.00
CA LEU A 202 -6.97 6.65 14.13
C LEU A 202 -6.50 5.70 15.24
N GLU A 203 -5.19 5.47 15.32
CA GLU A 203 -4.58 4.56 16.30
C GLU A 203 -5.01 4.82 17.76
N ASN A 204 -5.12 6.08 18.17
CA ASN A 204 -5.44 6.45 19.56
C ASN A 204 -6.69 7.34 19.68
N VAL A 205 -7.36 7.63 18.56
CA VAL A 205 -8.43 8.64 18.51
C VAL A 205 -9.50 8.23 17.51
N LEU A 206 -10.77 8.33 17.91
CA LEU A 206 -11.91 8.23 17.01
C LEU A 206 -12.44 9.65 16.72
N ILE A 207 -12.61 9.98 15.45
CA ILE A 207 -13.11 11.29 15.02
C ILE A 207 -14.44 11.10 14.28
N LEU A 208 -15.44 11.86 14.68
CA LEU A 208 -16.76 11.90 14.04
C LEU A 208 -16.91 13.23 13.30
N LEU A 209 -17.06 13.14 11.98
CA LEU A 209 -17.20 14.28 11.09
C LEU A 209 -18.62 14.30 10.50
N THR A 210 -19.18 15.50 10.29
CA THR A 210 -20.43 15.70 9.54
C THR A 210 -20.13 16.43 8.24
N LYS A 211 -20.83 16.08 7.16
CA LYS A 211 -20.72 16.84 5.90
C LYS A 211 -21.42 18.19 6.10
N THR A 212 -20.75 19.29 5.74
CA THR A 212 -21.42 20.59 5.61
C THR A 212 -22.39 20.58 4.43
N GLY A 213 -23.33 21.53 4.34
CA GLY A 213 -24.37 21.57 3.29
C GLY A 213 -23.89 21.30 1.86
N ASP A 214 -22.72 21.81 1.48
CA ASP A 214 -22.14 21.62 0.13
C ASP A 214 -21.42 20.26 -0.08
N GLY A 215 -21.36 19.39 0.95
CA GLY A 215 -20.67 18.09 0.93
C GLY A 215 -19.13 18.12 0.81
N SER A 216 -18.56 19.28 0.47
CA SER A 216 -17.14 19.50 0.22
C SER A 216 -16.30 19.49 1.50
N LYS A 217 -16.83 20.09 2.57
CA LYS A 217 -16.17 20.24 3.87
C LYS A 217 -16.72 19.26 4.90
N LEU A 218 -15.85 18.88 5.83
CA LEU A 218 -16.11 17.98 6.94
C LEU A 218 -16.01 18.78 8.23
N LEU A 219 -17.14 18.96 8.90
CA LEU A 219 -17.22 19.63 10.20
C LEU A 219 -16.96 18.61 11.29
N LEU A 220 -15.98 18.90 12.15
CA LEU A 220 -15.73 18.11 13.35
C LEU A 220 -16.93 18.19 14.30
N LYS A 221 -17.40 17.04 14.78
CA LYS A 221 -18.43 16.97 15.83
C LYS A 221 -17.87 16.45 17.13
N VAL A 222 -17.08 15.38 17.06
CA VAL A 222 -16.57 14.70 18.24
C VAL A 222 -15.17 14.19 17.97
N GLN A 223 -14.31 14.34 18.95
CA GLN A 223 -13.08 13.60 19.08
C GLN A 223 -13.14 12.77 20.36
N VAL A 224 -12.97 11.46 20.24
CA VAL A 224 -12.94 10.56 21.38
C VAL A 224 -11.55 9.95 21.48
N PRO A 225 -10.80 10.20 22.56
CA PRO A 225 -9.59 9.42 22.86
C PRO A 225 -9.99 7.96 23.05
N CYS A 226 -9.30 7.04 22.37
CA CYS A 226 -9.62 5.60 22.42
C CYS A 226 -9.14 4.92 23.72
N PHE A 227 -8.84 5.69 24.77
CA PHE A 227 -8.25 5.19 26.02
C PHE A 227 -9.25 4.43 26.91
N ASP A 228 -10.57 4.62 26.74
CA ASP A 228 -11.59 3.84 27.46
C ASP A 228 -12.91 3.71 26.66
N SER A 229 -13.39 2.49 26.49
CA SER A 229 -14.63 2.16 25.77
C SER A 229 -15.91 2.76 26.39
N LEU A 230 -15.85 3.27 27.62
CA LEU A 230 -17.00 3.80 28.37
C LEU A 230 -17.23 5.30 28.16
N SER A 231 -16.18 6.09 27.88
CA SER A 231 -16.28 7.55 27.66
C SER A 231 -16.76 7.91 26.24
N VAL A 232 -16.71 6.96 25.30
CA VAL A 232 -17.27 7.09 23.93
C VAL A 232 -18.79 7.33 23.95
N PHE A 233 -19.51 6.76 24.91
CA PHE A 233 -20.97 6.86 24.97
C PHE A 233 -21.45 8.09 25.74
N TYR A 234 -20.70 8.57 26.74
CA TYR A 234 -21.08 9.72 27.57
C TYR A 234 -20.86 11.06 26.86
N ASN A 235 -19.75 11.25 26.12
CA ASN A 235 -19.48 12.54 25.47
C ASN A 235 -20.38 12.81 24.25
N VAL A 236 -21.06 11.80 23.71
CA VAL A 236 -21.89 11.95 22.50
C VAL A 236 -23.36 12.22 22.83
N THR A 237 -23.82 11.93 24.05
CA THR A 237 -25.17 12.32 24.49
C THR A 237 -25.32 13.83 24.69
N ASP A 238 -24.23 14.56 24.88
CA ASP A 238 -24.22 16.03 25.07
C ASP A 238 -24.19 16.83 23.75
N LEU A 239 -24.20 16.17 22.59
CA LEU A 239 -24.37 16.82 21.28
C LEU A 239 -25.84 17.01 20.84
N ALA A 240 -26.79 16.73 21.74
CA ALA A 240 -28.22 16.83 21.49
C ALA A 240 -28.82 18.20 21.83
#